data_AF-A0A0C2BZ13-F1
#
_entry.id   AF-A0A0C2BZ13-F1
#
_cell.length_a   1.000
_cell.length_b   1.000
_cell.length_c   1.000
_cell.angle_alpha   90.00
_cell.angle_beta   90.00
_cell.angle_gamma   90.00
#
_symmetry.space_group_name_H-M   'P 1'
#
loop_
_entity.id
_entity.type
_entity.pdbx_description
1 polymer ?
#
loop_
_entity_poly.entity_id
_entity_poly.type
_entity_poly.pdbx_seq_one_letter_code
_entity_poly.pdbx_strand_id
1 'polypeptide(L)'
;GLGGLCIGVGGADAVDVMANIPWELKCPKVIGIKLTGKLSGWTSAKDVILKVADILTVKGGTGAIIEYFGPGVDSLSATGMGTICNMGAEVGATTSVFPYNKSMKDYLESTGRGEIAKEAEKYKELLTSDDGAHYDKVIEINLDTLIPHINGPFTPDLASPIDKIGENAKKNGWPLEVKVALIGSCTNSSYEDMTRAASIAKQGKHSSPKRFDG
;
A
#
# COMPACT_ATOMS: atom_id res chain seq x y z
N GLY A 1 0.38 -6.96 -4.17
CA GLY A 1 -0.03 -6.09 -5.29
C GLY A 1 -0.49 -6.84 -6.53
N LEU A 2 0.15 -7.97 -6.91
CA LEU A 2 -0.22 -8.79 -8.08
C LEU A 2 -0.62 -10.23 -7.70
N GLY A 3 -1.31 -10.41 -6.57
CA GLY A 3 -1.82 -11.74 -6.16
C GLY A 3 -0.77 -12.74 -5.65
N GLY A 4 0.53 -12.45 -5.73
CA GLY A 4 1.59 -13.32 -5.22
C GLY A 4 1.88 -13.14 -3.73
N LEU A 5 2.23 -14.25 -3.06
CA LEU A 5 2.87 -14.22 -1.73
C LEU A 5 4.37 -13.99 -1.90
N CYS A 6 4.82 -12.78 -1.58
CA CYS A 6 6.22 -12.38 -1.70
C CYS A 6 6.79 -12.07 -0.31
N ILE A 7 7.68 -12.91 0.20
CA ILE A 7 8.19 -12.84 1.58
C ILE A 7 9.68 -12.47 1.55
N GLY A 8 10.07 -11.48 2.33
CA GLY A 8 11.48 -11.12 2.52
C GLY A 8 12.18 -12.13 3.41
N VAL A 9 13.37 -12.58 3.00
CA VAL A 9 14.15 -13.60 3.72
C VAL A 9 15.61 -13.19 3.88
N GLY A 10 16.32 -13.85 4.78
CA GLY A 10 17.76 -13.67 4.93
C GLY A 10 18.54 -14.33 3.79
N GLY A 11 19.84 -14.02 3.69
CA GLY A 11 20.70 -14.62 2.66
C GLY A 11 20.83 -16.14 2.76
N ALA A 12 20.77 -16.71 3.97
CA ALA A 12 20.83 -18.16 4.19
C ALA A 12 19.60 -18.87 3.63
N ASP A 13 18.39 -18.40 3.99
CA ASP A 13 17.13 -18.92 3.45
C ASP A 13 17.07 -18.86 1.92
N ALA A 14 17.61 -17.78 1.33
CA ALA A 14 17.71 -17.66 -0.12
C ALA A 14 18.62 -18.75 -0.72
N VAL A 15 19.73 -19.07 -0.05
CA VAL A 15 20.62 -20.17 -0.45
C VAL A 15 19.93 -21.52 -0.33
N ASP A 16 19.12 -21.76 0.70
CA ASP A 16 18.35 -23.00 0.82
C ASP A 16 17.45 -23.21 -0.40
N VAL A 17 16.67 -22.20 -0.79
CA VAL A 17 15.83 -22.27 -2.00
C VAL A 17 16.68 -22.51 -3.26
N MET A 18 17.81 -21.81 -3.41
CA MET A 18 18.71 -21.99 -4.55
C MET A 18 19.36 -23.37 -4.60
N ALA A 19 19.63 -23.97 -3.44
CA ALA A 19 20.19 -25.31 -3.29
C ALA A 19 19.13 -26.41 -3.35
N ASN A 20 17.87 -26.06 -3.65
CA ASN A 20 16.72 -26.97 -3.65
C ASN A 20 16.50 -27.66 -2.29
N ILE A 21 16.82 -26.94 -1.21
CA ILE A 21 16.52 -27.31 0.17
C ILE A 21 15.15 -26.71 0.53
N PRO A 22 14.26 -27.46 1.20
CA PRO A 22 12.98 -26.93 1.64
C PRO A 22 13.15 -25.69 2.51
N TRP A 23 12.52 -24.58 2.11
CA TRP A 23 12.47 -23.37 2.91
C TRP A 23 11.37 -23.47 3.96
N GLU A 24 11.73 -23.25 5.22
CA GLU A 24 10.79 -23.31 6.34
C GLU A 24 10.21 -21.92 6.66
N LEU A 25 8.89 -21.89 6.87
CA LEU A 25 8.18 -20.71 7.34
C LEU A 25 7.25 -21.11 8.47
N LYS A 26 7.34 -20.41 9.61
CA LYS A 26 6.34 -20.56 10.68
C LYS A 26 4.97 -20.21 10.12
N CYS A 27 4.01 -21.12 10.28
CA CYS A 27 2.63 -20.92 9.81
C CYS A 27 2.07 -19.57 10.31
N PRO A 28 1.77 -18.64 9.39
CA PRO A 28 1.34 -17.30 9.76
C PRO A 28 -0.12 -17.30 10.18
N LYS A 29 -0.47 -16.37 11.08
CA LYS A 29 -1.86 -15.93 11.25
C LYS A 29 -2.31 -15.12 10.03
N VAL A 30 -3.61 -14.85 9.90
CA VAL A 30 -4.14 -13.99 8.84
C VAL A 30 -4.93 -12.82 9.43
N ILE A 31 -4.50 -11.60 9.11
CA ILE A 31 -5.21 -10.36 9.45
C ILE A 31 -5.96 -9.90 8.19
N GLY A 32 -7.29 -9.91 8.24
CA GLY A 32 -8.14 -9.42 7.16
C GLY A 32 -8.34 -7.91 7.24
N ILE A 33 -7.99 -7.18 6.19
CA ILE A 33 -8.32 -5.76 6.03
C ILE A 33 -9.46 -5.63 5.01
N LYS A 34 -10.67 -5.39 5.52
CA LYS A 34 -11.86 -5.23 4.70
C LYS A 34 -11.97 -3.80 4.19
N LEU A 35 -11.80 -3.63 2.88
CA LEU A 35 -11.95 -2.35 2.21
C LEU A 35 -13.37 -2.19 1.67
N THR A 36 -13.99 -1.06 1.97
CA THR A 36 -15.33 -0.66 1.48
C THR A 36 -15.28 0.74 0.89
N GLY A 37 -16.25 1.10 0.05
CA GLY A 37 -16.26 2.41 -0.63
C GLY A 37 -15.18 2.53 -1.71
N LYS A 38 -14.85 3.76 -2.10
CA LYS A 38 -13.84 4.05 -3.12
C LYS A 38 -13.03 5.31 -2.78
N LEU A 39 -11.73 5.27 -3.04
CA LEU A 39 -10.86 6.43 -2.88
C LEU A 39 -11.34 7.60 -3.77
N SER A 40 -11.37 8.80 -3.21
CA SER A 40 -11.79 10.02 -3.91
C SER A 40 -10.88 11.21 -3.60
N GLY A 41 -10.92 12.22 -4.48
CA GLY A 41 -10.20 13.47 -4.28
C GLY A 41 -8.68 13.29 -4.17
N TRP A 42 -8.11 13.76 -3.06
CA TRP A 42 -6.67 13.74 -2.80
C TRP A 42 -6.18 12.42 -2.22
N THR A 43 -7.09 11.59 -1.68
CA THR A 43 -6.75 10.32 -1.06
C THR A 43 -6.18 9.35 -2.10
N SER A 44 -5.24 8.52 -1.66
CA SER A 44 -4.44 7.61 -2.48
C SER A 44 -4.32 6.26 -1.80
N ALA A 45 -3.81 5.26 -2.53
CA ALA A 45 -3.54 3.94 -1.96
C ALA A 45 -2.55 4.01 -0.78
N LYS A 46 -1.64 5.00 -0.78
CA LYS A 46 -0.71 5.24 0.33
C LYS A 46 -1.45 5.52 1.64
N ASP A 47 -2.56 6.26 1.60
CA ASP A 47 -3.31 6.61 2.80
C ASP A 47 -3.96 5.39 3.45
N VAL A 48 -4.28 4.35 2.67
CA VAL A 48 -4.82 3.09 3.21
C VAL A 48 -3.79 2.42 4.12
N ILE A 49 -2.54 2.25 3.63
CA ILE A 49 -1.50 1.60 4.43
C ILE A 49 -1.00 2.49 5.58
N LEU A 50 -0.99 3.81 5.41
CA LEU A 50 -0.73 4.73 6.53
C LEU A 50 -1.78 4.59 7.64
N LYS A 51 -3.05 4.39 7.28
CA LYS A 51 -4.12 4.13 8.25
C LYS A 51 -4.05 2.72 8.85
N VAL A 52 -3.65 1.71 8.08
CA VAL A 52 -3.39 0.36 8.63
C VAL A 52 -2.23 0.41 9.63
N ALA A 53 -1.16 1.16 9.34
CA ALA A 53 -0.04 1.34 10.25
C ALA A 53 -0.42 2.03 11.56
N ASP A 54 -1.29 3.04 11.50
CA ASP A 54 -1.89 3.69 12.68
C ASP A 54 -2.63 2.68 13.58
N ILE A 55 -3.43 1.79 12.97
CA ILE A 55 -4.27 0.82 13.69
C ILE A 55 -3.43 -0.34 14.25
N LEU A 56 -2.47 -0.84 13.48
CA LEU A 56 -1.68 -2.01 13.85
C LEU A 56 -0.44 -1.66 14.66
N THR A 57 0.09 -0.45 14.56
CA THR A 57 1.43 -0.08 15.03
C THR A 57 2.54 -0.89 14.37
N VAL A 58 3.80 -0.55 14.64
CA VAL A 58 4.98 -1.24 14.07
C VAL A 58 5.12 -2.73 14.42
N LYS A 59 4.30 -3.25 15.34
CA LYS A 59 4.34 -4.66 15.80
C LYS A 59 3.05 -5.44 15.56
N GLY A 60 1.97 -4.80 15.10
CA GLY A 60 0.66 -5.45 15.04
C GLY A 60 0.51 -6.53 13.99
N GLY A 61 1.40 -6.57 12.99
CA GLY A 61 1.44 -7.59 11.94
C GLY A 61 2.40 -8.75 12.21
N THR A 62 3.19 -8.72 13.29
CA THR A 62 4.24 -9.73 13.54
C THR A 62 3.68 -11.16 13.56
N GLY A 63 4.22 -12.01 12.67
CA GLY A 63 3.81 -13.41 12.53
C GLY A 63 2.48 -13.62 11.80
N ALA A 64 1.99 -12.60 11.10
CA ALA A 64 0.78 -12.68 10.30
C ALA A 64 1.00 -12.22 8.85
N ILE A 65 0.18 -12.76 7.94
CA ILE A 65 -0.04 -12.21 6.61
C ILE A 65 -1.22 -11.24 6.70
N ILE A 66 -1.09 -10.08 6.05
CA ILE A 66 -2.20 -9.13 5.89
C ILE A 66 -2.88 -9.41 4.56
N GLU A 67 -4.13 -9.83 4.62
CA GLU A 67 -4.95 -10.10 3.44
C GLU A 67 -6.00 -9.00 3.28
N TYR A 68 -6.03 -8.36 2.10
CA TYR A 68 -6.99 -7.30 1.80
C TYR A 68 -8.18 -7.88 1.04
N PHE A 69 -9.39 -7.58 1.47
CA PHE A 69 -10.62 -8.11 0.87
C PHE A 69 -11.76 -7.09 0.89
N GLY A 70 -12.91 -7.43 0.30
CA GLY A 70 -14.10 -6.59 0.27
C GLY A 70 -14.23 -5.71 -0.98
N PRO A 71 -15.38 -5.05 -1.17
CA PRO A 71 -15.74 -4.40 -2.44
C PRO A 71 -14.84 -3.22 -2.81
N GLY A 72 -14.16 -2.61 -1.83
CA GLY A 72 -13.23 -1.50 -2.08
C GLY A 72 -11.94 -1.93 -2.80
N VAL A 73 -11.61 -3.22 -2.82
CA VAL A 73 -10.41 -3.76 -3.49
C VAL A 73 -10.43 -3.44 -4.99
N ASP A 74 -11.56 -3.63 -5.66
CA ASP A 74 -11.70 -3.41 -7.10
C ASP A 74 -11.69 -1.92 -7.48
N SER A 75 -11.69 -1.02 -6.51
CA SER A 75 -11.50 0.41 -6.74
C SER A 75 -10.04 0.82 -6.87
N LEU A 76 -9.10 -0.08 -6.54
CA LEU A 76 -7.66 0.18 -6.52
C LEU A 76 -6.97 -0.32 -7.79
N SER A 77 -5.93 0.41 -8.20
CA SER A 77 -5.03 -0.02 -9.27
C SER A 77 -4.06 -1.12 -8.77
N ALA A 78 -3.50 -1.90 -9.69
CA ALA A 78 -2.48 -2.90 -9.35
C ALA A 78 -1.25 -2.29 -8.67
N THR A 79 -0.83 -1.11 -9.11
CA THR A 79 0.29 -0.37 -8.53
C THR A 79 -0.05 0.19 -7.15
N GLY A 80 -1.27 0.70 -6.95
CA GLY A 80 -1.74 1.13 -5.62
C GLY A 80 -1.84 -0.02 -4.63
N MET A 81 -2.33 -1.18 -5.05
CA MET A 81 -2.26 -2.41 -4.24
C MET A 81 -0.80 -2.81 -3.96
N GLY A 82 0.11 -2.57 -4.90
CA GLY A 82 1.56 -2.69 -4.70
C GLY A 82 2.09 -1.80 -3.59
N THR A 83 1.75 -0.51 -3.61
CA THR A 83 2.07 0.47 -2.54
C THR A 83 1.59 0.00 -1.17
N ILE A 84 0.35 -0.47 -1.09
CA ILE A 84 -0.25 -0.93 0.17
C ILE A 84 0.49 -2.17 0.70
N CYS A 85 0.72 -3.17 -0.15
CA CYS A 85 1.46 -4.36 0.25
C CYS A 85 2.89 -4.07 0.66
N ASN A 86 3.57 -3.17 -0.06
CA ASN A 86 4.97 -2.84 0.18
C ASN A 86 5.17 -2.32 1.61
N MET A 87 4.34 -1.35 2.03
CA MET A 87 4.47 -0.74 3.35
C MET A 87 3.81 -1.57 4.48
N GLY A 88 3.36 -2.80 4.18
CA GLY A 88 2.98 -3.78 5.19
C GLY A 88 4.18 -4.30 6.00
N ALA A 89 5.40 -4.15 5.48
CA ALA A 89 6.63 -4.49 6.20
C ALA A 89 6.80 -3.64 7.48
N GLU A 90 6.35 -2.39 7.47
CA GLU A 90 6.50 -1.42 8.56
C GLU A 90 5.64 -1.75 9.78
N VAL A 91 4.62 -2.60 9.62
CA VAL A 91 3.82 -3.15 10.74
C VAL A 91 4.30 -4.54 11.18
N GLY A 92 5.40 -5.02 10.59
CA GLY A 92 6.01 -6.31 10.90
C GLY A 92 5.30 -7.51 10.28
N ALA A 93 4.47 -7.32 9.26
CA ALA A 93 3.80 -8.43 8.58
C ALA A 93 4.80 -9.35 7.86
N THR A 94 4.51 -10.66 7.82
CA THR A 94 5.29 -11.63 7.04
C THR A 94 5.21 -11.30 5.54
N THR A 95 4.02 -10.97 5.06
CA THR A 95 3.78 -10.35 3.76
C THR A 95 2.36 -9.77 3.72
N SER A 96 1.97 -9.20 2.60
CA SER A 96 0.65 -8.63 2.36
C SER A 96 0.16 -9.01 0.97
N VAL A 97 -1.12 -9.34 0.83
CA VAL A 97 -1.69 -9.86 -0.43
C VAL A 97 -3.08 -9.28 -0.72
N PHE A 98 -3.36 -9.12 -2.01
CA PHE A 98 -4.69 -8.78 -2.53
C PHE A 98 -5.14 -9.93 -3.44
N PRO A 99 -6.45 -10.23 -3.52
CA PRO A 99 -6.99 -11.23 -4.43
C PRO A 99 -6.79 -10.83 -5.89
N TYR A 100 -6.65 -11.81 -6.78
CA TYR A 100 -6.54 -11.56 -8.21
C TYR A 100 -7.79 -10.85 -8.74
N ASN A 101 -7.60 -9.74 -9.45
CA ASN A 101 -8.70 -8.94 -9.99
C ASN A 101 -8.38 -8.29 -11.34
N LYS A 102 -9.36 -7.56 -11.89
CA LYS A 102 -9.25 -6.91 -13.20
C LYS A 102 -8.07 -5.93 -13.27
N SER A 103 -7.82 -5.15 -12.23
CA SER A 103 -6.68 -4.21 -12.22
C SER A 103 -5.35 -4.93 -12.38
N MET A 104 -5.17 -6.12 -11.78
CA MET A 104 -3.98 -6.94 -11.97
C MET A 104 -3.89 -7.49 -13.38
N LYS A 105 -5.00 -7.95 -13.96
CA LYS A 105 -5.09 -8.37 -15.36
C LYS A 105 -4.65 -7.26 -16.31
N ASP A 106 -5.26 -6.08 -16.19
CA ASP A 106 -4.96 -4.92 -17.02
C ASP A 106 -3.47 -4.54 -16.93
N TYR A 107 -2.88 -4.60 -15.72
CA TYR A 107 -1.46 -4.34 -15.51
C TYR A 107 -0.53 -5.41 -16.12
N LEU A 108 -0.89 -6.69 -16.02
CA LEU A 108 -0.14 -7.78 -16.66
C LEU A 108 -0.15 -7.61 -18.19
N GLU A 109 -1.30 -7.31 -18.77
CA GLU A 109 -1.44 -7.05 -20.21
C GLU A 109 -0.61 -5.82 -20.63
N SER A 110 -0.70 -4.70 -19.91
CA SER A 110 0.04 -3.47 -20.24
C SER A 110 1.56 -3.63 -20.12
N THR A 111 2.03 -4.65 -19.39
CA THR A 111 3.45 -4.97 -19.21
C THR A 111 3.91 -6.16 -20.07
N GLY A 112 3.14 -6.53 -21.11
CA GLY A 112 3.51 -7.57 -22.06
C GLY A 112 3.38 -9.01 -21.51
N ARG A 113 2.63 -9.19 -20.43
CA ARG A 113 2.42 -10.49 -19.74
C ARG A 113 0.99 -10.99 -19.87
N GLY A 114 0.34 -10.72 -21.00
CA GLY A 114 -1.06 -11.09 -21.27
C GLY A 114 -1.32 -12.60 -21.15
N GLU A 115 -0.36 -13.45 -21.54
CA GLU A 115 -0.50 -14.90 -21.38
C GLU A 115 -0.61 -15.33 -19.91
N ILE A 116 0.11 -14.67 -18.99
CA ILE A 116 -0.02 -14.94 -17.54
C ILE A 116 -1.41 -14.52 -17.07
N ALA A 117 -1.91 -13.36 -17.53
CA ALA A 117 -3.23 -12.88 -17.16
C ALA A 117 -4.34 -13.84 -17.65
N LYS A 118 -4.21 -14.33 -18.89
CA LYS A 118 -5.11 -15.32 -19.48
C LYS A 118 -5.09 -16.64 -18.72
N GLU A 119 -3.93 -17.09 -18.26
CA GLU A 119 -3.83 -18.31 -17.46
C GLU A 119 -4.42 -18.12 -16.06
N ALA A 120 -4.10 -17.01 -15.39
CA ALA A 120 -4.61 -16.67 -14.07
C ALA A 120 -6.15 -16.60 -14.05
N GLU A 121 -6.78 -16.07 -15.11
CA GLU A 121 -8.25 -16.01 -15.19
C GLU A 121 -8.92 -17.39 -15.17
N LYS A 122 -8.26 -18.44 -15.70
CA LYS A 122 -8.77 -19.81 -15.65
C LYS A 122 -8.80 -20.39 -14.23
N TYR A 123 -7.90 -19.91 -13.37
CA TYR A 123 -7.74 -20.37 -12.00
C TYR A 123 -8.14 -19.31 -10.97
N LYS A 124 -8.99 -18.36 -11.36
CA LYS A 124 -9.35 -17.22 -10.52
C LYS A 124 -9.84 -17.64 -9.13
N GLU A 125 -10.63 -18.71 -9.05
CA GLU A 125 -11.14 -19.25 -7.78
C GLU A 125 -10.02 -19.66 -6.81
N LEU A 126 -8.87 -20.12 -7.32
CA LEU A 126 -7.68 -20.45 -6.50
C LEU A 126 -6.84 -19.22 -6.13
N LEU A 127 -7.08 -18.09 -6.78
CA LEU A 127 -6.34 -16.83 -6.60
C LEU A 127 -7.16 -15.79 -5.82
N THR A 128 -8.26 -16.23 -5.23
CA THR A 128 -9.17 -15.47 -4.37
C THR A 128 -9.43 -16.26 -3.10
N SER A 129 -9.70 -15.57 -2.00
CA SER A 129 -10.09 -16.21 -0.75
C SER A 129 -11.42 -16.96 -0.89
N ASP A 130 -11.55 -18.11 -0.24
CA ASP A 130 -12.82 -18.82 -0.14
C ASP A 130 -13.90 -17.98 0.55
N ASP A 131 -15.15 -18.19 0.18
CA ASP A 131 -16.29 -17.58 0.86
C ASP A 131 -16.34 -18.00 2.33
N GLY A 132 -16.33 -17.01 3.23
CA GLY A 132 -16.35 -17.25 4.67
C GLY A 132 -15.01 -17.71 5.26
N ALA A 133 -13.90 -17.52 4.54
CA ALA A 133 -12.56 -17.74 5.06
C ALA A 133 -12.36 -17.05 6.43
N HIS A 134 -11.73 -17.77 7.36
CA HIS A 134 -11.49 -17.28 8.71
C HIS A 134 -10.26 -16.37 8.76
N TYR A 135 -10.41 -15.22 9.42
CA TYR A 135 -9.31 -14.31 9.74
C TYR A 135 -9.14 -14.24 11.26
N ASP A 136 -7.90 -14.36 11.75
CA ASP A 136 -7.57 -14.23 13.18
C ASP A 136 -7.94 -12.85 13.74
N LYS A 137 -7.92 -11.83 12.87
CA LYS A 137 -8.33 -10.45 13.17
C LYS A 137 -8.89 -9.81 11.91
N VAL A 138 -9.98 -9.05 12.06
CA VAL A 138 -10.56 -8.25 10.97
C VAL A 138 -10.47 -6.77 11.33
N ILE A 139 -10.02 -5.94 10.39
CA ILE A 139 -10.04 -4.48 10.46
C ILE A 139 -10.82 -3.97 9.25
N GLU A 140 -11.77 -3.07 9.47
CA GLU A 140 -12.55 -2.47 8.40
C GLU A 140 -12.06 -1.04 8.12
N ILE A 141 -11.89 -0.70 6.84
CA ILE A 141 -11.55 0.65 6.37
C ILE A 141 -12.56 1.07 5.31
N ASN A 142 -13.22 2.20 5.55
CA ASN A 142 -14.09 2.84 4.56
C ASN A 142 -13.29 3.89 3.77
N LEU A 143 -13.06 3.58 2.50
CA LEU A 143 -12.31 4.41 1.55
C LEU A 143 -13.03 5.72 1.21
N ASP A 144 -14.36 5.79 1.34
CA ASP A 144 -15.12 7.02 1.09
C ASP A 144 -14.83 8.11 2.13
N THR A 145 -14.54 7.69 3.35
CA THR A 145 -14.23 8.58 4.49
C THR A 145 -12.74 8.78 4.72
N LEU A 146 -11.90 8.02 4.02
CA LEU A 146 -10.45 8.11 4.18
C LEU A 146 -9.94 9.40 3.54
N ILE A 147 -9.21 10.18 4.33
CA ILE A 147 -8.58 11.43 3.91
C ILE A 147 -7.06 11.25 3.82
N PRO A 148 -6.31 12.18 3.18
CA PRO A 148 -4.86 12.08 3.12
C PRO A 148 -4.22 12.07 4.52
N HIS A 149 -3.18 11.24 4.68
CA HIS A 149 -2.42 11.07 5.92
C HIS A 149 -0.93 11.37 5.73
N ILE A 150 -0.28 11.77 6.82
CA ILE A 150 1.18 11.87 6.95
C ILE A 150 1.56 11.14 8.22
N ASN A 151 2.52 10.21 8.13
CA ASN A 151 3.05 9.50 9.29
C ASN A 151 4.47 9.96 9.61
N GLY A 152 4.82 9.97 10.90
CA GLY A 152 6.11 10.40 11.40
C GLY A 152 5.98 11.35 12.60
N PRO A 153 7.09 11.98 13.04
CA PRO A 153 8.36 12.11 12.30
C PRO A 153 9.36 10.95 12.50
N PHE A 154 9.23 10.14 13.54
CA PHE A 154 10.25 9.13 13.90
C PHE A 154 9.77 7.68 13.83
N THR A 155 8.47 7.45 13.66
CA THR A 155 7.90 6.10 13.49
C THR A 155 6.86 6.11 12.36
N PRO A 156 6.75 5.01 11.59
CA PRO A 156 5.80 4.93 10.48
C PRO A 156 4.36 4.72 10.92
N ASP A 157 4.10 4.47 12.21
CA ASP A 157 2.76 4.28 12.77
C ASP A 157 2.18 5.51 13.48
N LEU A 158 2.95 6.59 13.65
CA LEU A 158 2.44 7.85 14.18
C LEU A 158 1.72 8.61 13.07
N ALA A 159 0.44 8.28 12.85
CA ALA A 159 -0.34 8.86 11.77
C ALA A 159 -1.02 10.17 12.17
N SER A 160 -0.99 11.13 11.26
CA SER A 160 -1.74 12.38 11.35
C SER A 160 -2.54 12.58 10.06
N PRO A 161 -3.87 12.76 10.16
CA PRO A 161 -4.65 13.32 9.07
C PRO A 161 -4.04 14.65 8.59
N ILE A 162 -4.11 14.91 7.28
CA ILE A 162 -3.45 16.06 6.66
C ILE A 162 -3.92 17.41 7.22
N ASP A 163 -5.18 17.50 7.66
CA ASP A 163 -5.77 18.68 8.28
C ASP A 163 -5.30 18.89 9.74
N LYS A 164 -4.71 17.87 10.36
CA LYS A 164 -4.21 17.91 11.75
C LYS A 164 -2.70 18.04 11.87
N ILE A 165 -1.94 17.79 10.81
CA ILE A 165 -0.47 17.80 10.88
C ILE A 165 0.11 19.15 11.35
N GLY A 166 -0.49 20.28 10.95
CA GLY A 166 -0.02 21.61 11.35
C GLY A 166 -0.25 21.91 12.83
N GLU A 167 -1.39 21.49 13.38
CA GLU A 167 -1.69 21.57 14.81
C GLU A 167 -0.74 20.66 15.61
N ASN A 168 -0.55 19.42 15.16
CA ASN A 168 0.34 18.45 15.77
C ASN A 168 1.80 18.91 15.76
N ALA A 169 2.27 19.48 14.65
CA ALA A 169 3.63 20.00 14.55
C ALA A 169 3.88 21.14 15.54
N LYS A 170 2.96 22.10 15.66
CA LYS A 170 3.06 23.19 16.65
C LYS A 170 3.08 22.65 18.08
N LYS A 171 2.16 21.73 18.40
CA LYS A 171 2.05 21.14 19.74
C LYS A 171 3.31 20.39 20.16
N ASN A 172 3.95 19.68 19.23
CA ASN A 172 5.10 18.82 19.50
C ASN A 172 6.45 19.47 19.16
N GLY A 173 6.46 20.75 18.77
CA GLY A 173 7.69 21.47 18.41
C GLY A 173 8.37 20.95 17.14
N TRP A 174 7.63 20.36 16.19
CA TRP A 174 8.17 19.91 14.91
C TRP A 174 8.34 21.08 13.94
N PRO A 175 9.41 21.10 13.11
CA PRO A 175 9.59 22.14 12.11
C PRO A 175 8.41 22.23 11.14
N LEU A 176 7.86 23.44 10.98
CA LEU A 176 6.76 23.69 10.03
C LEU A 176 7.26 23.93 8.60
N GLU A 177 8.52 24.33 8.46
CA GLU A 177 9.11 24.58 7.15
C GLU A 177 9.56 23.26 6.51
N VAL A 178 8.92 22.89 5.40
CA VAL A 178 9.35 21.77 4.57
C VAL A 178 10.55 22.20 3.75
N LYS A 179 11.75 21.77 4.16
CA LYS A 179 13.01 22.08 3.46
C LYS A 179 13.14 21.35 2.13
N VAL A 180 12.72 20.09 2.10
CA VAL A 180 12.84 19.21 0.93
C VAL A 180 11.61 18.31 0.88
N ALA A 181 11.04 18.16 -0.33
CA ALA A 181 10.01 17.18 -0.62
C ALA A 181 10.56 16.15 -1.60
N LEU A 182 10.51 14.87 -1.22
CA LEU A 182 11.03 13.75 -2.00
C LEU A 182 9.85 12.89 -2.47
N ILE A 183 9.77 12.64 -3.78
CA ILE A 183 8.77 11.76 -4.39
C ILE A 183 9.46 10.59 -5.10
N GLY A 184 8.77 9.46 -5.28
CA GLY A 184 9.34 8.25 -5.88
C GLY A 184 9.55 7.14 -4.85
N SER A 185 10.73 6.52 -4.85
CA SER A 185 11.07 5.27 -4.13
C SER A 185 10.32 4.03 -4.64
N CYS A 186 10.65 2.84 -4.12
CA CYS A 186 9.93 1.61 -4.44
C CYS A 186 8.44 1.64 -4.03
N THR A 187 8.05 2.51 -3.10
CA THR A 187 6.69 2.59 -2.57
C THR A 187 5.73 3.38 -3.47
N ASN A 188 6.21 4.47 -4.10
CA ASN A 188 5.39 5.45 -4.82
C ASN A 188 6.08 6.01 -6.08
N SER A 189 6.52 5.12 -6.98
CA SER A 189 7.20 5.48 -8.25
C SER A 189 6.49 4.95 -9.50
N SER A 190 5.24 4.51 -9.38
CA SER A 190 4.48 4.08 -10.55
C SER A 190 4.17 5.25 -11.49
N TYR A 191 3.76 4.92 -12.73
CA TYR A 191 3.26 5.93 -13.66
C TYR A 191 2.07 6.73 -13.08
N GLU A 192 1.20 6.06 -12.31
CA GLU A 192 0.09 6.70 -11.59
C GLU A 192 0.60 7.72 -10.57
N ASP A 193 1.57 7.34 -9.73
CA ASP A 193 2.17 8.24 -8.72
C ASP A 193 2.80 9.48 -9.37
N MET A 194 3.63 9.25 -10.40
CA MET A 194 4.34 10.33 -11.10
C MET A 194 3.38 11.27 -11.84
N THR A 195 2.30 10.74 -12.41
CA THR A 195 1.28 11.56 -13.10
C THR A 195 0.50 12.42 -12.10
N ARG A 196 0.16 11.88 -10.91
CA ARG A 196 -0.46 12.66 -9.84
C ARG A 196 0.45 13.79 -9.38
N ALA A 197 1.72 13.50 -9.08
CA ALA A 197 2.69 14.51 -8.69
C ALA A 197 2.89 15.59 -9.79
N ALA A 198 3.01 15.17 -11.05
CA ALA A 198 3.15 16.08 -12.19
C ALA A 198 1.92 16.98 -12.37
N SER A 199 0.70 16.46 -12.14
CA SER A 199 -0.53 17.25 -12.19
C SER A 199 -0.51 18.40 -11.18
N ILE A 200 -0.13 18.10 -9.93
CA ILE A 200 -0.02 19.11 -8.88
C ILE A 200 1.08 20.12 -9.18
N ALA A 201 2.25 19.67 -9.64
CA ALA A 201 3.35 20.56 -10.01
C ALA A 201 2.95 21.51 -11.16
N LYS A 202 2.21 21.02 -12.16
CA LYS A 202 1.66 21.85 -13.24
C LYS A 202 0.70 22.90 -12.70
N GLN A 203 -0.24 22.53 -11.83
CA GLN A 203 -1.18 23.49 -11.23
C GLN A 203 -0.44 24.56 -10.41
N GLY A 204 0.56 24.17 -9.61
CA GLY A 204 1.38 25.10 -8.83
C GLY A 204 2.14 26.11 -9.70
N LYS A 205 2.67 25.66 -10.85
CA LYS A 205 3.34 26.54 -11.82
C LYS A 205 2.38 27.57 -12.45
N HIS A 206 1.13 27.19 -12.73
CA HIS A 206 0.13 28.09 -13.32
C HIS A 206 -0.53 29.02 -12.29
N SER A 207 -0.56 28.61 -11.02
CA SER A 207 -1.18 29.38 -9.92
C SER A 207 -0.20 30.35 -9.24
N SER A 208 1.10 30.29 -9.60
CA SER A 208 2.09 31.23 -9.11
C SER A 208 1.93 32.56 -9.88
N PRO A 209 1.65 33.69 -9.21
CA PRO A 209 1.77 34.99 -9.84
C PRO A 209 3.17 35.11 -10.42
N LYS A 210 3.32 35.75 -11.59
CA LYS A 210 4.61 36.10 -12.19
C LYS A 210 5.57 36.50 -11.07
N ARG A 211 6.68 35.76 -10.95
CA ARG A 211 7.80 36.16 -10.08
C ARG A 211 8.07 37.63 -10.38
N PHE A 212 8.03 38.46 -9.34
CA PHE A 212 8.61 39.79 -9.39
C PHE A 212 10.08 39.60 -9.79
N ASP A 213 10.45 40.22 -10.90
CA ASP A 213 11.83 40.42 -11.29
C ASP A 213 12.52 41.23 -10.18
N GLY A 214 13.68 40.73 -9.75
CA GLY A 214 14.60 41.38 -8.83
C GLY A 214 16.00 40.88 -9.13
#